data_AF-A0A8T1SDM9-F1
#
_entry.id   AF-A0A8T1SDM9-F1
#
_cell.length_a   1.000
_cell.length_b   1.000
_cell.length_c   1.000
_cell.angle_alpha   90.00
_cell.angle_beta   90.00
_cell.angle_gamma   90.00
#
_symmetry.space_group_name_H-M   'P 1'
#
loop_
_entity.id
_entity.type
_entity.pdbx_description
1 polymer ?
#
loop_
_entity_poly.entity_id
_entity_poly.type
_entity_poly.pdbx_seq_one_letter_code
_entity_poly.pdbx_strand_id
1 'polypeptide(L)'
;WKKDGKPLPQERDFHFSKNLRILNIPEGQKSDCGSYSCNVSNEISWQESSLNLTIAGGELWRWLSAYTHGLVCVSSILVHAAALLWM
;
A
#
# COMPACT_ATOMS: atom_id res chain seq x y z
N TRP A 1 10.00 -9.82 15.86
CA TRP A 1 9.23 -9.68 14.62
C TRP A 1 10.06 -10.16 13.44
N LYS A 2 9.42 -10.88 12.52
CA LYS A 2 9.98 -11.31 11.24
C LYS A 2 8.99 -10.96 10.13
N LYS A 3 9.50 -10.73 8.92
CA LYS A 3 8.70 -10.61 7.71
C LYS A 3 9.12 -11.72 6.75
N ASP A 4 8.16 -12.52 6.30
CA ASP A 4 8.36 -13.65 5.38
C ASP A 4 9.42 -14.64 5.88
N GLY A 5 9.42 -14.89 7.19
CA GLY A 5 10.38 -15.77 7.87
C GLY A 5 11.79 -15.17 8.06
N LYS A 6 12.06 -13.98 7.52
CA LYS A 6 13.36 -13.28 7.64
C LYS A 6 13.28 -12.13 8.64
N PRO A 7 14.43 -11.67 9.19
CA PRO A 7 14.48 -10.43 9.95
C PRO A 7 13.89 -9.26 9.16
N LEU A 8 13.34 -8.28 9.86
CA LEU A 8 12.78 -7.09 9.21
C LEU A 8 13.87 -6.36 8.40
N PRO A 9 13.58 -5.90 7.18
CA PRO A 9 14.55 -5.22 6.34
C PRO A 9 15.03 -3.92 7.00
N GLN A 10 16.35 -3.70 7.02
CA GLN A 10 16.98 -2.56 7.71
C GLN A 10 16.72 -1.21 7.00
N GLU A 11 16.37 -1.25 5.73
CA GLU A 11 16.13 -0.08 4.87
C GLU A 11 14.79 0.64 5.16
N ARG A 12 13.87 -0.01 5.89
CA ARG A 12 12.59 0.57 6.29
C ARG A 12 12.67 1.07 7.73
N ASP A 13 12.07 2.23 7.98
CA ASP A 13 12.01 2.83 9.31
C ASP A 13 10.91 2.18 10.18
N PHE A 14 11.20 1.01 10.74
CA PHE A 14 10.29 0.32 11.65
C PHE A 14 10.44 0.83 13.08
N HIS A 15 9.31 1.20 13.70
CA HIS A 15 9.28 1.64 15.09
C HIS A 15 8.72 0.55 15.99
N PHE A 16 9.34 0.33 17.14
CA PHE A 16 8.91 -0.67 18.11
C PHE A 16 8.52 -0.05 19.45
N SER A 17 7.48 -0.59 20.07
CA SER A 17 7.20 -0.33 21.49
C SER A 17 8.35 -0.81 22.39
N LYS A 18 8.48 -0.25 23.60
CA LYS A 18 9.52 -0.64 24.59
C LYS A 18 9.58 -2.15 24.87
N ASN A 19 8.44 -2.84 24.84
CA ASN A 19 8.33 -4.28 25.09
C ASN A 19 8.26 -5.12 23.81
N LEU A 20 8.53 -4.52 22.64
CA LEU A 20 8.54 -5.16 21.32
C LEU A 20 7.21 -5.82 20.91
N ARG A 21 6.10 -5.55 21.61
CA ARG A 21 4.79 -6.14 21.33
C ARG A 21 4.07 -5.49 20.16
N ILE A 22 4.43 -4.25 19.84
CA ILE A 22 3.83 -3.47 18.76
C ILE A 22 4.93 -3.12 17.76
N LEU A 23 4.67 -3.46 16.49
CA LEU A 23 5.43 -3.04 15.33
C LEU A 23 4.64 -1.93 14.62
N ASN A 24 5.23 -0.74 14.52
CA ASN A 24 4.66 0.39 13.81
C ASN A 24 5.40 0.57 12.47
N ILE A 25 4.62 0.62 11.39
CA ILE A 25 5.09 0.75 10.01
C ILE A 25 4.61 2.13 9.51
N PRO A 26 5.45 3.17 9.55
CA PRO A 26 5.08 4.49 9.05
C PRO A 26 4.93 4.44 7.53
N GLU A 27 3.94 5.17 7.03
CA GLU A 27 3.65 5.29 5.59
C GLU A 27 3.60 3.92 4.91
N GLY A 28 2.52 3.19 5.16
CA GLY A 28 2.30 1.86 4.60
C GLY A 28 2.37 1.86 3.07
N GLN A 29 3.27 1.06 2.51
CA GLN A 29 3.51 0.91 1.08
C GLN A 29 3.16 -0.51 0.62
N LYS A 30 2.91 -0.66 -0.68
CA LYS A 30 2.63 -1.99 -1.26
C LYS A 30 3.76 -3.00 -1.01
N SER A 31 5.01 -2.53 -0.92
CA SER A 31 6.19 -3.33 -0.55
C SER A 31 6.17 -3.88 0.88
N ASP A 32 5.36 -3.32 1.79
CA ASP A 32 5.19 -3.84 3.15
C ASP A 32 4.25 -5.04 3.22
N CYS A 33 3.56 -5.39 2.14
CA CYS A 33 2.75 -6.61 2.14
C CYS A 33 3.64 -7.83 2.41
N GLY A 34 3.11 -8.80 3.16
CA GLY A 34 3.83 -10.01 3.51
C GLY A 34 3.32 -10.66 4.79
N SER A 35 3.95 -11.77 5.16
CA SER A 35 3.65 -12.52 6.38
C SER A 35 4.50 -12.03 7.53
N TYR A 36 3.88 -11.45 8.55
CA TYR A 36 4.55 -10.97 9.75
C TYR A 36 4.38 -11.95 10.88
N SER A 37 5.47 -12.31 11.55
CA SER A 37 5.41 -13.15 12.73
C SER A 37 6.06 -12.51 13.95
N CYS A 38 5.44 -12.71 15.11
CA CYS A 38 5.99 -12.31 16.40
C CYS A 38 6.26 -13.57 17.22
N ASN A 39 7.48 -13.65 17.76
CA ASN A 39 7.89 -14.72 18.66
C ASN A 39 7.95 -14.16 20.08
N VAL A 40 7.28 -14.83 21.01
CA VAL A 40 7.30 -14.54 22.44
C VAL A 40 7.92 -15.73 23.14
N SER A 41 9.03 -15.52 23.81
CA SER A 41 9.76 -16.56 24.53
C SER A 41 10.06 -16.17 25.97
N ASN A 42 10.08 -17.17 26.84
CA ASN A 42 10.64 -17.13 28.18
C ASN A 42 11.68 -18.26 28.34
N GLU A 43 12.30 -18.41 29.51
CA GLU A 43 13.36 -19.41 29.74
C GLU A 43 12.91 -20.87 29.53
N ILE A 44 11.60 -21.12 29.57
CA ILE A 44 11.02 -22.48 29.53
C ILE A 44 10.39 -22.80 28.16
N SER A 45 9.85 -21.79 27.47
CA SER A 45 9.08 -22.02 26.25
C SER A 45 9.07 -20.79 25.33
N TRP A 46 8.67 -21.04 24.08
CA TRP A 46 8.42 -20.00 23.11
C TRP A 46 7.16 -20.30 22.32
N GLN A 47 6.53 -19.24 21.81
CA GLN A 47 5.36 -19.31 20.96
C GLN A 47 5.47 -18.26 19.86
N GLU A 48 5.14 -18.67 18.64
CA GLU A 48 5.11 -17.78 17.49
C GLU A 48 3.70 -17.69 16.92
N SER A 49 3.29 -16.47 16.58
CA SER A 49 2.04 -16.20 15.87
C SER A 49 2.32 -15.37 14.63
N SER A 50 1.61 -15.68 13.54
CA SER A 50 1.80 -15.06 12.23
C SER A 50 0.52 -14.43 11.70
N LEU A 51 0.65 -13.33 10.96
CA LEU A 51 -0.43 -12.58 10.32
C LEU A 51 0.01 -12.15 8.92
N ASN A 52 -0.87 -12.28 7.93
CA ASN A 52 -0.62 -11.73 6.60
C ASN A 52 -1.12 -10.28 6.52
N LEU A 53 -0.20 -9.35 6.32
CA LEU A 53 -0.50 -7.94 6.12
C LEU A 53 -0.66 -7.67 4.62
N THR A 54 -1.80 -7.07 4.25
CA THR A 54 -2.08 -6.62 2.88
C THR A 54 -2.43 -5.15 2.91
N ILE A 55 -1.69 -4.34 2.15
CA ILE A 55 -1.95 -2.91 1.98
C ILE A 55 -2.65 -2.70 0.64
N ALA A 56 -3.94 -2.38 0.70
CA ALA A 56 -4.71 -1.98 -0.47
C ALA A 56 -4.52 -0.48 -0.69
N GLY A 57 -3.73 -0.11 -1.70
CA GLY A 57 -3.61 1.28 -2.13
C GLY A 57 -4.87 1.71 -2.88
N GLY A 58 -5.38 2.91 -2.58
CA GLY A 58 -6.49 3.53 -3.32
C GLY A 58 -6.08 3.99 -4.72
N GLU A 59 -5.68 3.07 -5.60
CA GLU A 59 -5.34 3.38 -7.00
C GLU A 59 -6.57 3.86 -7.79
N LEU A 60 -7.78 3.58 -7.29
CA LEU A 60 -9.04 3.95 -7.93
C LEU A 60 -9.12 5.45 -8.26
N TRP A 61 -8.69 6.32 -7.33
CA TRP A 61 -8.75 7.77 -7.53
C TRP A 61 -7.82 8.28 -8.63
N ARG A 62 -6.65 7.64 -8.80
CA ARG A 62 -5.73 7.96 -9.91
C ARG A 62 -6.35 7.59 -11.26
N TRP A 63 -6.99 6.42 -11.35
CA TRP A 63 -7.68 5.98 -12.57
C TRP A 63 -8.91 6.83 -12.88
N LEU A 64 -9.71 7.17 -11.86
CA LEU A 64 -10.87 8.05 -12.01
C LEU A 64 -10.48 9.46 -12.47
N SER A 65 -9.37 10.01 -11.94
CA SER A 65 -8.81 11.27 -12.41
C SER A 65 -8.36 11.17 -13.88
N ALA A 66 -7.56 10.16 -14.24
CA ALA A 66 -7.13 9.97 -15.63
C ALA A 66 -8.32 9.83 -16.60
N TYR A 67 -9.37 9.10 -16.20
CA TYR A 67 -10.58 8.91 -16.99
C TYR A 67 -11.37 10.20 -17.18
N THR A 68 -11.59 10.97 -16.11
CA THR A 68 -12.34 12.24 -16.17
C THR A 68 -11.63 13.28 -17.03
N HIS A 69 -10.31 13.43 -16.89
CA HIS A 69 -9.52 14.33 -17.75
C HIS A 69 -9.56 13.89 -19.23
N GLY A 70 -9.47 12.59 -19.50
CA GLY A 70 -9.59 12.07 -20.87
C GLY A 70 -10.94 12.36 -21.51
N LEU A 71 -12.04 12.18 -20.76
CA LEU A 71 -13.41 12.40 -21.25
C LEU A 71 -13.67 13.88 -21.59
N VAL A 72 -13.15 14.79 -20.76
CA VAL A 72 -13.21 16.25 -21.02
C VAL A 72 -12.46 16.61 -22.31
N CYS A 73 -11.26 16.06 -22.53
CA CYS A 73 -10.50 16.28 -23.75
C CYS A 73 -11.26 15.82 -25.01
N VAL A 74 -11.81 14.60 -24.99
CA VAL A 74 -12.56 14.04 -26.12
C VAL A 74 -13.80 14.88 -26.44
N SER A 75 -14.56 15.30 -25.41
CA SER A 75 -15.73 16.15 -25.60
C SER A 75 -15.38 17.50 -26.25
N SER A 76 -14.26 18.09 -25.86
CA SER A 76 -13.78 19.38 -26.40
C SER A 76 -13.42 19.26 -27.89
N ILE A 77 -12.77 18.17 -28.29
CA ILE A 77 -12.40 17.90 -29.68
C ILE A 77 -13.65 17.69 -30.54
N LEU A 78 -14.63 16.91 -30.04
CA LEU A 78 -15.88 16.66 -30.75
C LEU A 78 -16.68 17.95 -30.98
N VAL A 79 -16.75 18.84 -29.98
CA VAL A 79 -17.41 20.15 -30.11
C VAL A 79 -16.71 21.03 -31.15
N HIS A 80 -15.37 21.06 -31.16
CA HIS A 80 -14.62 21.82 -32.17
C HIS A 80 -14.78 21.24 -33.58
N ALA A 81 -14.75 19.92 -33.73
CA ALA A 81 -14.94 19.26 -35.02
C ALA A 81 -16.36 19.50 -35.57
N ALA A 82 -17.38 19.42 -34.71
CA ALA A 82 -18.76 19.71 -35.09
C ALA A 82 -18.94 21.19 -35.50
N ALA A 83 -18.29 22.12 -34.81
CA ALA A 83 -18.31 23.54 -35.17
C ALA A 83 -17.64 23.81 -36.53
N LEU A 84 -16.55 23.10 -36.86
CA LEU A 84 -15.87 23.22 -38.16
C LEU A 84 -16.66 22.57 -39.31
N LEU A 85 -17.46 21.54 -39.04
CA LEU A 85 -18.30 20.86 -40.03
C LEU A 85 -19.60 21.62 -40.38
N TRP A 86 -19.99 22.59 -39.55
CA TRP A 86 -21.20 23.41 -39.74
C TRP A 86 -20.91 24.82 -40.28
N MET A 87 -19.66 25.11 -40.65
CA MET A 87 -19.26 26.30 -41.42
C MET A 87 -18.98 25.93 -42.87
#